data_AF-A0A2N2N3T7-F1
#
_entry.id   AF-A0A2N2N3T7-F1
#
_cell.length_a   1.000
_cell.length_b   1.000
_cell.length_c   1.000
_cell.angle_alpha   90.00
_cell.angle_beta   90.00
_cell.angle_gamma   90.00
#
_symmetry.space_group_name_H-M   'P 1'
#
loop_
_entity.id
_entity.type
_entity.pdbx_description
1 polymer ?
#
loop_
_entity_poly.entity_id
_entity_poly.type
_entity_poly.pdbx_seq_one_letter_code
_entity_poly.pdbx_strand_id
1 'polypeptide(L)'
;MAANTNSNRSAWVQLYEARSVPSEPESRSPGRPPGIVPRRKVGLTLSQGEITEIEHWQDRFSNLMGRKVSVGETVGILVRICSARLANLEEELDTQVLSMFVEKLVGEE
;
A
#
# COMPACT_ATOMS: atom_id res chain seq x y z
N MET A 1 38.81 -0.30 -15.04
CA MET A 1 39.10 0.89 -15.87
C MET A 1 37.81 1.68 -15.99
N ALA A 2 37.77 2.90 -15.45
CA ALA A 2 36.61 3.77 -15.56
C ALA A 2 36.56 4.36 -16.97
N ALA A 3 35.66 3.86 -17.82
CA ALA A 3 35.32 4.53 -19.06
C ALA A 3 34.42 5.71 -18.72
N ASN A 4 35.02 6.87 -18.54
CA ASN A 4 34.33 8.15 -18.41
C ASN A 4 33.77 8.51 -19.80
N THR A 5 32.61 7.96 -20.15
CA THR A 5 31.87 8.36 -21.34
C THR A 5 31.06 9.60 -20.99
N ASN A 6 31.47 10.72 -21.60
CA ASN A 6 30.88 12.03 -21.45
C ASN A 6 29.35 11.96 -21.67
N SER A 7 28.57 11.93 -20.58
CA SER A 7 27.12 11.86 -20.62
C SER A 7 26.57 13.28 -20.63
N ASN A 8 26.27 13.81 -21.82
CA ASN A 8 25.54 15.07 -22.02
C ASN A 8 24.07 15.01 -21.51
N ARG A 9 23.70 14.02 -20.69
CA ARG A 9 22.36 13.86 -20.13
C ARG A 9 22.25 14.64 -18.83
N SER A 10 21.11 15.30 -18.62
CA SER A 10 20.78 15.99 -17.37
C SER A 10 20.98 15.07 -16.16
N ALA A 11 21.52 15.61 -15.06
CA ALA A 11 21.77 14.87 -13.83
C ALA A 11 20.53 14.13 -13.32
N TRP A 12 19.33 14.72 -13.48
CA TRP A 12 18.07 14.07 -13.12
C TRP A 12 17.74 12.86 -13.98
N VAL A 13 18.05 12.90 -15.28
CA VAL A 13 17.86 11.76 -16.20
C VAL A 13 18.80 10.62 -15.82
N GLN A 14 20.06 10.94 -15.46
CA GLN A 14 21.02 9.93 -15.00
C GLN A 14 20.56 9.28 -13.69
N LEU A 15 20.01 10.05 -12.75
CA LEU A 15 19.45 9.53 -11.49
C LEU A 15 18.21 8.67 -11.72
N TYR A 16 17.36 9.03 -12.69
CA TYR A 16 16.18 8.26 -13.06
C TYR A 16 16.58 6.92 -13.71
N GLU A 17 17.49 6.96 -14.69
CA GLU A 17 18.05 5.76 -15.32
C GLU A 17 18.72 4.86 -14.28
N ALA A 18 19.53 5.41 -13.37
CA ALA A 18 20.19 4.64 -12.30
C ALA A 18 19.22 3.98 -11.31
N ARG A 19 18.03 4.56 -11.06
CA ARG A 19 16.98 3.94 -10.23
C ARG A 19 16.20 2.85 -10.96
N SER A 20 16.15 2.91 -12.29
CA SER A 20 15.43 1.94 -13.12
C SER A 20 16.19 0.63 -13.32
N VAL A 21 17.50 0.58 -13.02
CA VAL A 21 18.31 -0.64 -13.06
C VAL A 21 18.02 -1.46 -11.80
N PRO A 22 17.43 -2.67 -11.91
CA PRO A 22 17.33 -3.59 -10.78
C PRO A 22 18.76 -4.04 -10.44
N SER A 23 19.32 -3.53 -9.35
CA SER A 23 20.63 -3.99 -8.89
C SER A 23 20.49 -5.42 -8.37
N GLU A 24 21.06 -6.39 -9.09
CA GLU A 24 21.26 -7.73 -8.54
C GLU A 24 22.09 -7.62 -7.26
N PRO A 25 21.75 -8.37 -6.18
CA PRO A 25 22.47 -8.27 -4.93
C PRO A 25 23.89 -8.83 -5.08
N GLU A 26 24.88 -7.93 -5.15
CA GLU A 26 26.29 -8.32 -5.08
C GLU A 26 26.61 -9.01 -3.74
N SER A 27 27.17 -10.22 -3.80
CA SER A 27 27.68 -10.92 -2.63
C SER A 27 28.92 -10.17 -2.11
N ARG A 28 28.83 -9.67 -0.87
CA ARG A 28 29.92 -8.89 -0.25
C ARG A 28 30.93 -9.82 0.40
N SER A 29 32.21 -9.43 0.37
CA SER A 29 33.31 -10.18 0.96
C SER A 29 33.18 -10.31 2.49
N PRO A 30 33.73 -11.39 3.10
CA PRO A 30 33.64 -11.64 4.53
C PRO A 30 34.29 -10.50 5.34
N GLY A 31 33.59 -9.96 6.34
CA GLY A 31 34.11 -8.94 7.26
C GLY A 31 33.47 -7.56 7.15
N ARG A 32 32.64 -7.29 6.13
CA ARG A 32 31.77 -6.10 6.13
C ARG A 32 30.50 -6.42 6.93
N PRO A 33 30.01 -5.53 7.81
CA PRO A 33 28.71 -5.73 8.44
C PRO A 33 27.65 -5.98 7.35
N PRO A 34 26.74 -6.95 7.56
CA PRO A 34 25.70 -7.23 6.59
C PRO A 34 24.97 -5.92 6.27
N GLY A 35 24.72 -5.68 4.98
CA GLY A 35 23.90 -4.54 4.58
C GLY A 35 22.55 -4.62 5.28
N ILE A 36 21.86 -3.47 5.47
CA ILE A 36 20.47 -3.48 5.91
C ILE A 36 19.71 -4.43 4.98
N VAL A 37 19.37 -5.60 5.50
CA VAL A 37 18.49 -6.54 4.84
C VAL A 37 17.13 -5.87 4.93
N PRO A 38 16.48 -5.53 3.81
CA PRO A 38 15.12 -5.03 3.86
C PRO A 38 14.28 -6.09 4.57
N ARG A 39 13.87 -5.82 5.81
CA ARG A 39 12.99 -6.71 6.57
C ARG A 39 11.60 -6.61 5.92
N ARG A 40 11.41 -7.40 4.85
CA ARG A 40 10.23 -7.48 3.99
C ARG A 40 9.86 -6.17 3.28
N LYS A 41 10.06 -6.12 1.97
CA LYS A 41 9.08 -5.46 1.09
C LYS A 41 8.07 -6.52 0.66
N VAL A 42 7.03 -6.74 1.46
CA VAL A 42 5.75 -7.21 0.90
C VAL A 42 4.98 -5.94 0.54
N GLY A 43 5.54 -5.16 -0.37
CA GLY A 43 4.91 -3.94 -0.84
C GLY A 43 3.81 -4.38 -1.79
N LEU A 44 2.62 -4.67 -1.27
CA LEU A 44 1.42 -4.56 -2.07
C LEU A 44 1.38 -3.08 -2.49
N THR A 45 1.83 -2.78 -3.70
CA THR A 45 1.77 -1.40 -4.21
C THR A 45 0.32 -1.16 -4.54
N LEU A 46 -0.34 -0.34 -3.72
CA LEU A 46 -1.64 0.19 -4.05
C LEU A 46 -1.56 0.91 -5.39
N SER A 47 -2.55 0.69 -6.24
CA SER A 47 -2.79 1.48 -7.44
C SER A 47 -3.03 2.95 -7.07
N GLN A 48 -2.84 3.84 -8.03
CA GLN A 48 -3.12 5.26 -7.82
C GLN A 48 -4.59 5.51 -7.42
N GLY A 49 -5.52 4.70 -7.93
CA GLY A 49 -6.94 4.76 -7.54
C GLY A 49 -7.15 4.40 -6.07
N GLU A 50 -6.54 3.30 -5.60
CA GLU A 50 -6.64 2.89 -4.20
C GLU A 50 -6.01 3.91 -3.25
N ILE A 51 -4.88 4.53 -3.64
CA ILE A 51 -4.27 5.63 -2.87
C ILE A 51 -5.25 6.81 -2.76
N THR A 52 -5.84 7.20 -3.89
CA THR A 52 -6.79 8.31 -3.95
C THR A 52 -8.01 8.04 -3.06
N GLU A 53 -8.56 6.82 -3.07
CA GLU A 53 -9.68 6.44 -2.19
C GLU A 53 -9.30 6.51 -0.70
N ILE A 54 -8.10 6.05 -0.34
CA ILE A 54 -7.63 6.13 1.05
C ILE A 54 -7.45 7.59 1.49
N GLU A 55 -6.99 8.48 0.62
CA GLU A 55 -6.89 9.92 0.90
C GLU A 55 -8.29 10.53 1.13
N HIS A 56 -9.28 10.18 0.32
CA HIS A 56 -10.66 10.64 0.52
C HIS A 56 -11.22 10.17 1.88
N TRP A 57 -10.96 8.91 2.26
CA TRP A 57 -11.36 8.40 3.57
C TRP A 57 -10.60 9.07 4.72
N GLN A 58 -9.32 9.35 4.54
CA GLN A 58 -8.52 10.07 5.52
C GLN A 58 -9.09 11.47 5.79
N ASP A 59 -9.47 12.20 4.75
CA ASP A 59 -10.09 13.53 4.91
C ASP A 59 -11.44 13.45 5.60
N ARG A 60 -12.28 12.47 5.22
CA ARG A 60 -13.57 12.23 5.88
C ARG A 60 -13.41 11.94 7.37
N PHE A 61 -12.52 11.03 7.73
CA PHE A 61 -12.26 10.71 9.13
C PHE A 61 -11.62 11.88 9.89
N SER A 62 -10.76 12.65 9.24
CA SER A 62 -10.15 13.82 9.86
C SER A 62 -11.19 14.90 10.19
N ASN A 63 -12.11 15.15 9.26
CA ASN A 63 -13.23 16.07 9.47
C ASN A 63 -14.18 15.57 10.57
N LEU A 64 -14.50 14.28 10.57
CA LEU A 64 -15.37 13.67 11.58
C LEU A 64 -14.78 13.75 13.00
N MET A 65 -13.47 13.54 13.14
CA MET A 65 -12.78 13.53 14.44
C MET A 65 -12.25 14.90 14.87
N GLY A 66 -12.32 15.92 14.02
CA GLY A 66 -11.79 17.26 14.31
C GLY A 66 -10.25 17.31 14.46
N ARG A 67 -9.53 16.30 13.96
CA ARG A 67 -8.07 16.20 14.00
C ARG A 67 -7.55 15.48 12.77
N LYS A 68 -6.27 15.68 12.43
CA LYS A 68 -5.64 14.91 11.35
C LYS A 68 -5.53 13.42 11.74
N VAL A 69 -5.90 12.56 10.80
CA VAL A 69 -5.81 11.09 10.91
C VAL A 69 -4.71 10.60 9.98
N SER A 70 -3.86 9.70 10.45
CA SER A 70 -2.80 9.09 9.64
C SER A 70 -3.33 8.02 8.69
N VAL A 71 -2.58 7.70 7.62
CA VAL A 71 -2.98 6.65 6.67
C VAL A 71 -3.15 5.30 7.37
N GLY A 72 -2.29 4.98 8.34
CA GLY A 72 -2.39 3.76 9.14
C GLY A 72 -3.65 3.71 10.00
N GLU A 73 -4.06 4.84 10.59
CA GLU A 73 -5.34 4.94 11.31
C GLU A 73 -6.52 4.78 10.36
N THR A 74 -6.50 5.44 9.19
CA THR A 74 -7.54 5.30 8.15
C THR A 74 -7.74 3.84 7.75
N VAL A 75 -6.66 3.15 7.40
CA VAL A 75 -6.71 1.73 7.06
C VAL A 75 -7.19 0.90 8.24
N GLY A 76 -6.73 1.19 9.45
CA GLY A 76 -7.17 0.48 10.66
C GLY A 76 -8.66 0.67 10.97
N ILE A 77 -9.23 1.85 10.70
CA ILE A 77 -10.67 2.10 10.85
C ILE A 77 -11.44 1.31 9.80
N LEU A 78 -11.03 1.41 8.52
CA LEU A 78 -11.68 0.69 7.42
C LEU A 78 -11.67 -0.83 7.65
N VAL A 79 -10.52 -1.39 8.06
CA VAL A 79 -10.41 -2.83 8.37
C VAL A 79 -11.40 -3.24 9.45
N ARG A 80 -11.52 -2.47 10.55
CA ARG A 80 -12.48 -2.80 11.62
C ARG A 80 -13.92 -2.74 11.15
N ILE A 81 -14.29 -1.73 10.38
CA ILE A 81 -15.65 -1.61 9.80
C ILE A 81 -15.94 -2.78 8.88
N CYS A 82 -15.03 -3.09 7.95
CA CYS A 82 -15.19 -4.18 7.01
C CYS A 82 -15.24 -5.55 7.71
N SER A 83 -14.38 -5.79 8.71
CA SER A 83 -14.41 -7.03 9.49
C SER A 83 -15.70 -7.19 10.28
N ALA A 84 -16.21 -6.12 10.89
CA ALA A 84 -17.49 -6.16 11.60
C ALA A 84 -18.65 -6.47 10.65
N ARG A 85 -18.70 -5.83 9.48
CA ARG A 85 -19.72 -6.10 8.46
C ARG A 85 -19.62 -7.50 7.87
N LEU A 86 -18.40 -7.97 7.63
CA LEU A 86 -18.15 -9.32 7.12
C LEU A 86 -18.63 -10.39 8.10
N ALA A 87 -18.53 -10.14 9.42
CA ALA A 87 -19.03 -11.07 10.43
C ALA A 87 -20.57 -11.28 10.38
N ASN A 88 -21.32 -10.36 9.75
CA ASN A 88 -22.76 -10.53 9.52
C ASN A 88 -23.07 -11.50 8.37
N LEU A 89 -22.07 -11.82 7.55
CA LEU A 89 -22.17 -12.81 6.50
C LEU A 89 -21.81 -14.18 7.11
N GLU A 90 -22.83 -14.97 7.45
CA GLU A 90 -22.66 -16.38 7.85
C GLU A 90 -21.88 -17.17 6.77
N GLU A 91 -21.21 -18.27 7.16
CA GLU A 91 -20.32 -19.05 6.25
C GLU A 91 -21.02 -19.62 5.00
N GLU A 92 -22.34 -19.84 5.05
CA GLU A 92 -23.15 -20.26 3.89
C GLU A 92 -23.90 -19.09 3.26
N LEU A 93 -23.23 -18.40 2.34
CA LEU A 93 -23.85 -17.39 1.48
C LEU A 93 -24.54 -18.07 0.29
N ASP A 94 -25.78 -18.52 0.47
CA ASP A 94 -26.70 -18.77 -0.67
C ASP A 94 -27.41 -17.46 -1.09
N THR A 95 -26.66 -16.37 -1.19
CA THR A 95 -27.20 -15.08 -1.67
C THR A 95 -27.13 -15.05 -3.19
N GLN A 96 -28.15 -15.64 -3.82
CA GLN A 96 -28.33 -15.60 -5.28
C GLN A 96 -28.66 -14.18 -5.80
N VAL A 97 -28.86 -13.20 -4.90
CA VAL A 97 -29.25 -11.82 -5.22
C VAL A 97 -28.38 -10.81 -4.47
N LEU A 98 -27.81 -9.85 -5.21
CA LEU A 98 -26.94 -8.78 -4.69
C LEU A 98 -27.61 -7.91 -3.61
N SER A 99 -28.93 -7.69 -3.69
CA SER A 99 -29.65 -6.90 -2.69
C SER A 99 -29.60 -7.54 -1.31
N MET A 100 -29.84 -8.85 -1.24
CA MET A 100 -29.76 -9.61 0.02
C MET A 100 -28.34 -9.58 0.60
N PHE A 101 -27.33 -9.60 -0.26
CA PHE A 101 -25.94 -9.49 0.16
C PHE A 101 -25.64 -8.13 0.81
N VAL A 102 -26.12 -7.03 0.20
CA VAL A 102 -25.95 -5.68 0.75
C VAL A 102 -26.72 -5.51 2.07
N GLU A 103 -27.95 -6.02 2.15
CA GLU A 103 -28.75 -5.98 3.37
C GLU A 103 -28.04 -6.68 4.54
N LYS A 104 -27.54 -7.90 4.33
CA LYS A 104 -26.76 -8.63 5.35
C LYS A 104 -25.50 -7.86 5.76
N LEU A 105 -24.79 -7.22 4.83
CA LEU A 105 -23.58 -6.42 5.13
C LEU A 105 -23.87 -5.14 5.93
N VAL A 106 -25.04 -4.54 5.77
CA VAL A 106 -25.44 -3.34 6.53
C VAL A 106 -25.84 -3.72 7.96
N GLY A 107 -26.36 -4.93 8.16
CA GLY A 107 -26.92 -5.41 9.42
C GLY A 107 -28.43 -5.20 9.43
N GLU A 108 -29.16 -6.20 9.93
CA GLU A 108 -30.60 -6.07 10.22
C GLU A 108 -30.76 -5.30 11.55
N GLU A 109 -31.69 -4.33 11.60
CA GLU A 109 -31.99 -3.49 12.78
C GLU A 109 -32.46 -4.29 14.01
#